data_AF-A0A0M8NU77-F1
#
_entry.id   AF-A0A0M8NU77-F1
#
_cell.length_a   1.000
_cell.length_b   1.000
_cell.length_c   1.000
_cell.angle_alpha   90.00
_cell.angle_beta   90.00
_cell.angle_gamma   90.00
#
_symmetry.space_group_name_H-M   'P 1'
#
loop_
_entity.id
_entity.type
_entity.pdbx_description
1 polymer ?
#
loop_
_entity_poly.entity_id
_entity_poly.type
_entity_poly.pdbx_seq_one_letter_code
_entity_poly.pdbx_strand_id
1 'polypeptide(L)'
;MVGCNPCRWTWLEATLARDGKEYYPPCECHLDSSTFRLRHCAQIPSSISSEPPSAEEALEYLYNFARFHDAFDQLIAALAAAITLPSHNRFGASIILPKPINRPASPSSRQNTQLIYANQIPTTTELPHFMALSCSSGLVASCLMSSFWEPGIACNMASQWLNPPLKEVFPPFIRSKNFHPIIAAMSQRRPSIASLWLGSAITGLLPRVFEMSRLFLPTVSLEAVIWTSSPQSFMDPQYHRLAPVKNIDGLDMISREDEFRLLFITDEDSQEYGTPPLSPYPPFGMVNVQNTSLGVRLHMSCDHRLEYHSWNWLCQNGKDLSDFGMSYKSNKRNPRSKVHILASISAATVITCASLYKSSFRIDSLLRKVSRFDDLSNPFPKHGTEPCTTKC
;
A
#
# COMPACT_ATOMS: atom_id res chain seq x y z
N MET A 1 -29.39 35.89 -13.26
CA MET A 1 -28.18 36.65 -12.92
C MET A 1 -28.42 37.23 -11.53
N VAL A 2 -27.98 36.52 -10.49
CA VAL A 2 -27.90 37.00 -9.10
C VAL A 2 -26.56 36.43 -8.62
N GLY A 3 -25.63 37.32 -8.31
CA GLY A 3 -24.29 36.94 -7.86
C GLY A 3 -24.35 36.50 -6.40
N CYS A 4 -24.08 35.22 -6.15
CA CYS A 4 -23.66 34.75 -4.84
C CYS A 4 -22.19 34.35 -4.93
N ASN A 5 -21.41 34.86 -3.99
CA ASN A 5 -20.00 34.59 -3.77
C ASN A 5 -19.71 33.07 -3.71
N PRO A 6 -18.46 32.65 -3.99
CA PRO A 6 -18.10 31.25 -4.24
C PRO A 6 -18.18 30.45 -2.94
N CYS A 7 -19.33 29.85 -2.67
CA CYS A 7 -19.47 28.82 -1.65
C CYS A 7 -18.55 27.65 -2.05
N ARG A 8 -17.51 27.45 -1.23
CA ARG A 8 -16.76 26.20 -1.16
C ARG A 8 -17.76 25.11 -0.77
N TRP A 9 -18.12 24.24 -1.70
CA TRP A 9 -18.95 23.08 -1.40
C TRP A 9 -18.01 21.91 -1.14
N THR A 10 -17.55 21.82 0.11
CA THR A 10 -16.87 20.67 0.70
C THR A 10 -17.91 19.57 0.91
N TRP A 11 -17.73 18.42 0.27
CA TRP A 11 -18.51 17.24 0.59
C TRP A 11 -17.97 16.69 1.91
N LEU A 12 -18.77 16.79 2.98
CA LEU A 12 -18.40 16.62 4.38
C LEU A 12 -17.31 17.59 4.88
N GLU A 13 -17.71 18.78 5.30
CA GLU A 13 -16.93 19.58 6.25
C GLU A 13 -17.06 18.94 7.64
N ALA A 14 -16.34 17.84 7.87
CA ALA A 14 -16.18 17.25 9.19
C ALA A 14 -14.94 17.86 9.85
N THR A 15 -15.07 19.08 10.39
CA THR A 15 -13.98 19.70 11.14
C THR A 15 -13.91 19.10 12.55
N LEU A 16 -12.74 18.59 12.92
CA LEU A 16 -12.46 18.14 14.29
C LEU A 16 -11.76 19.27 15.04
N ALA A 17 -12.42 19.82 16.06
CA ALA A 17 -11.78 20.76 16.98
C ALA A 17 -11.03 19.99 18.08
N ARG A 18 -9.72 20.14 18.15
CA ARG A 18 -8.87 19.58 19.22
C ARG A 18 -7.82 20.59 19.65
N ASP A 19 -7.65 20.78 20.95
CA ASP A 19 -6.65 21.68 21.55
C ASP A 19 -6.70 23.12 20.98
N GLY A 20 -7.90 23.63 20.70
CA GLY A 20 -8.11 24.97 20.13
C GLY A 20 -7.75 25.11 18.65
N LYS A 21 -7.48 24.01 17.94
CA LYS A 21 -7.23 23.98 16.50
C LYS A 21 -8.33 23.21 15.77
N GLU A 22 -8.70 23.69 14.60
CA GLU A 22 -9.57 22.98 13.67
C GLU A 22 -8.73 22.11 12.74
N TYR A 23 -9.06 20.82 12.70
CA TYR A 23 -8.45 19.84 11.82
C TYR A 23 -9.46 19.42 10.76
N TYR A 24 -9.04 19.45 9.50
CA TYR A 24 -9.82 18.92 8.39
C TYR A 24 -9.65 17.40 8.32
N PRO A 25 -10.67 16.67 7.84
CA PRO A 25 -10.58 15.23 7.76
C PRO A 25 -9.53 14.86 6.70
N PRO A 26 -8.75 13.79 6.92
CA PRO A 26 -7.71 13.38 5.97
C PRO A 26 -8.24 12.94 4.60
N CYS A 27 -9.56 12.82 4.47
CA CYS A 27 -10.28 12.46 3.24
C CYS A 27 -10.84 13.66 2.48
N GLU A 28 -10.59 14.90 2.93
CA GLU A 28 -11.02 16.09 2.19
C GLU A 28 -10.41 16.09 0.78
N CYS A 29 -11.25 16.18 -0.24
CA CYS A 29 -10.81 16.10 -1.63
C CYS A 29 -11.33 17.28 -2.45
N HIS A 30 -10.57 17.66 -3.47
CA HIS A 30 -10.96 18.67 -4.43
C HIS A 30 -11.19 18.02 -5.79
N LEU A 31 -12.26 18.42 -6.48
CA LEU A 31 -12.45 18.10 -7.88
C LEU A 31 -11.51 18.96 -8.73
N ASP A 32 -10.92 18.38 -9.76
CA ASP A 32 -10.01 19.07 -10.66
C ASP A 32 -10.72 20.24 -11.35
N SER A 33 -10.50 21.45 -10.81
CA SER A 33 -10.74 22.78 -11.38
C SER A 33 -12.07 23.00 -12.12
N SER A 34 -13.09 22.18 -11.86
CA SER A 34 -14.37 22.20 -12.57
C SER A 34 -15.54 22.35 -11.62
N THR A 35 -16.40 23.31 -11.94
CA THR A 35 -17.70 23.46 -11.29
C THR A 35 -18.64 22.41 -11.85
N PHE A 36 -19.24 21.60 -10.99
CA PHE A 36 -20.34 20.74 -11.36
C PHE A 36 -21.62 21.26 -10.70
N ARG A 37 -22.75 21.13 -11.39
CA ARG A 37 -24.06 21.49 -10.84
C ARG A 37 -24.82 20.22 -10.55
N LEU A 38 -25.14 20.01 -9.28
CA LEU A 38 -26.18 19.07 -8.91
C LEU A 38 -27.51 19.64 -9.38
N ARG A 39 -28.21 18.93 -10.28
CA ARG A 39 -29.60 19.24 -10.59
C ARG A 39 -30.46 18.31 -9.76
N HIS A 40 -31.13 18.87 -8.77
CA HIS A 40 -32.15 18.15 -8.04
C HIS A 40 -33.48 18.28 -8.79
N CYS A 41 -34.13 17.15 -9.13
CA CYS A 41 -35.40 17.17 -9.85
C CYS A 41 -36.63 17.38 -8.94
N ALA A 42 -36.47 17.30 -7.62
CA ALA A 42 -37.58 17.50 -6.67
C ALA A 42 -37.38 18.77 -5.84
N GLN A 43 -38.46 19.46 -5.48
CA GLN A 43 -38.39 20.47 -4.42
C GLN A 43 -38.16 19.75 -3.09
N ILE A 44 -36.96 19.85 -2.53
CA ILE A 44 -36.68 19.33 -1.19
C ILE A 44 -37.36 20.28 -0.19
N PRO A 45 -38.28 19.81 0.67
CA PRO A 45 -38.79 20.62 1.76
C PRO A 45 -37.64 21.13 2.63
N SER A 46 -37.66 22.41 2.99
CA SER A 46 -36.58 23.11 3.70
C SER A 46 -36.26 22.55 5.11
N SER A 47 -36.96 21.51 5.56
CA SER A 47 -36.95 21.03 6.94
C SER A 47 -36.81 19.50 7.05
N ILE A 48 -36.04 18.85 6.18
CA ILE A 48 -35.66 17.47 6.46
C ILE A 48 -34.50 17.50 7.45
N SER A 49 -34.82 17.50 8.75
CA SER A 49 -33.89 17.04 9.78
C SER A 49 -33.74 15.52 9.61
N SER A 50 -33.08 15.10 8.54
CA SER A 50 -32.72 13.70 8.36
C SER A 50 -31.49 13.46 9.20
N GLU A 51 -31.63 12.59 10.20
CA GLU A 51 -30.46 11.92 10.78
C GLU A 51 -29.66 11.30 9.62
N PRO A 52 -28.31 11.35 9.65
CA PRO A 52 -27.51 10.67 8.64
C PRO A 52 -27.86 9.17 8.62
N PRO A 53 -27.87 8.53 7.45
CA PRO A 53 -28.14 7.10 7.38
C PRO A 53 -27.12 6.30 8.20
N SER A 54 -27.56 5.17 8.75
CA SER A 54 -26.65 4.17 9.31
C SER A 54 -25.66 3.65 8.25
N ALA A 55 -24.58 3.00 8.68
CA ALA A 55 -23.59 2.44 7.75
C ALA A 55 -24.21 1.40 6.81
N GLU A 56 -25.13 0.59 7.33
CA GLU A 56 -25.92 -0.39 6.57
C GLU A 56 -26.81 0.27 5.52
N GLU A 57 -27.56 1.32 5.90
CA GLU A 57 -28.42 2.06 4.97
C GLU A 57 -27.60 2.79 3.90
N ALA A 58 -26.48 3.41 4.28
CA ALA A 58 -25.58 4.08 3.35
C ALA A 58 -25.00 3.10 2.32
N LEU A 59 -24.58 1.89 2.75
CA LEU A 59 -24.10 0.85 1.85
C LEU A 59 -25.22 0.38 0.91
N GLU A 60 -26.44 0.20 1.40
CA GLU A 60 -27.58 -0.19 0.57
C GLU A 60 -27.94 0.90 -0.45
N TYR A 61 -27.83 2.19 -0.10
CA TYR A 61 -27.98 3.28 -1.08
C TYR A 61 -26.91 3.21 -2.19
N LEU A 62 -25.66 2.92 -1.84
CA LEU A 62 -24.59 2.71 -2.83
C LEU A 62 -24.88 1.50 -3.72
N TYR A 63 -25.40 0.41 -3.16
CA TYR A 63 -25.78 -0.79 -3.93
C TYR A 63 -26.93 -0.52 -4.89
N ASN A 64 -27.95 0.21 -4.44
CA ASN A 64 -29.08 0.59 -5.29
C ASN A 64 -28.63 1.50 -6.43
N PHE A 65 -27.74 2.46 -6.15
CA PHE A 65 -27.14 3.31 -7.17
C PHE A 65 -26.31 2.50 -8.19
N ALA A 66 -25.42 1.62 -7.71
CA ALA A 66 -24.59 0.78 -8.56
C ALA A 66 -25.43 -0.18 -9.40
N ARG A 67 -26.53 -0.72 -8.86
CA ARG A 67 -27.46 -1.59 -9.60
C ARG A 67 -28.22 -0.84 -10.68
N PHE A 68 -28.68 0.36 -10.38
CA PHE A 68 -29.41 1.21 -11.33
C PHE A 68 -28.52 1.59 -12.53
N HIS A 69 -27.23 1.83 -12.29
CA HIS A 69 -26.27 2.24 -13.32
C HIS A 69 -25.40 1.11 -13.87
N ASP A 70 -25.56 -0.13 -13.41
CA ASP A 70 -24.68 -1.28 -13.72
C ASP A 70 -23.19 -0.94 -13.50
N ALA A 71 -22.89 -0.42 -12.31
CA ALA A 71 -21.61 0.21 -11.96
C ALA A 71 -20.97 -0.40 -10.70
N PHE A 72 -21.14 -1.71 -10.46
CA PHE A 72 -20.51 -2.38 -9.31
C PHE A 72 -18.97 -2.42 -9.42
N ASP A 73 -18.44 -2.41 -10.63
CA ASP A 73 -17.01 -2.25 -10.91
C ASP A 73 -16.48 -0.89 -10.41
N GLN A 74 -17.24 0.19 -10.65
CA GLN A 74 -16.92 1.53 -10.17
C GLN A 74 -17.06 1.64 -8.65
N LEU A 75 -18.00 0.93 -8.04
CA LEU A 75 -18.15 0.90 -6.59
C LEU A 75 -16.92 0.30 -5.89
N ILE A 76 -16.39 -0.82 -6.42
CA ILE A 76 -15.12 -1.40 -5.94
C ILE A 76 -13.95 -0.45 -6.18
N ALA A 77 -13.89 0.18 -7.35
CA ALA A 77 -12.84 1.14 -7.67
C ALA A 77 -12.90 2.38 -6.75
N ALA A 78 -14.10 2.84 -6.40
CA ALA A 78 -14.31 3.94 -5.47
C ALA A 78 -13.89 3.59 -4.04
N LEU A 79 -14.15 2.36 -3.58
CA LEU A 79 -13.63 1.87 -2.31
C LEU A 79 -12.09 1.87 -2.30
N ALA A 80 -11.46 1.36 -3.36
CA ALA A 80 -10.02 1.36 -3.50
C ALA A 80 -9.45 2.79 -3.47
N ALA A 81 -10.10 3.73 -4.16
CA ALA A 81 -9.75 5.14 -4.12
C ALA A 81 -9.87 5.72 -2.70
N ALA A 82 -10.99 5.46 -2.02
CA ALA A 82 -11.25 5.93 -0.66
C ALA A 82 -10.17 5.48 0.34
N ILE A 83 -9.71 4.22 0.24
CA ILE A 83 -8.64 3.68 1.09
C ILE A 83 -7.31 4.45 0.88
N THR A 84 -7.07 4.98 -0.31
CA THR A 84 -5.83 5.72 -0.61
C THR A 84 -5.87 7.20 -0.25
N LEU A 85 -7.04 7.78 0.05
CA LEU A 85 -7.18 9.22 0.32
C LEU A 85 -6.28 9.69 1.47
N PRO A 86 -6.22 9.02 2.65
CA PRO A 86 -5.39 9.52 3.76
C PRO A 86 -3.88 9.57 3.43
N SER A 87 -3.41 8.76 2.47
CA SER A 87 -2.00 8.75 2.05
C SER A 87 -1.57 10.00 1.29
N HIS A 88 -2.52 10.77 0.75
CA HIS A 88 -2.24 12.03 0.08
C HIS A 88 -1.60 13.05 1.04
N ASN A 89 -2.16 13.18 2.25
CA ASN A 89 -1.60 14.08 3.27
C ASN A 89 -0.18 13.68 3.65
N ARG A 90 0.08 12.38 3.78
CA ARG A 90 1.42 11.86 4.11
C ARG A 90 2.44 12.18 3.02
N PHE A 91 2.06 12.08 1.76
CA PHE A 91 2.97 12.37 0.64
C PHE A 91 2.97 13.84 0.20
N GLY A 92 2.13 14.69 0.81
CA GLY A 92 1.94 16.08 0.37
C GLY A 92 1.38 16.18 -1.04
N ALA A 93 0.52 15.24 -1.45
CA ALA A 93 -0.13 15.23 -2.76
C ALA A 93 -1.55 15.78 -2.68
N SER A 94 -1.95 16.60 -3.64
CA SER A 94 -3.36 16.95 -3.80
C SER A 94 -4.18 15.73 -4.23
N ILE A 95 -5.40 15.62 -3.72
CA ILE A 95 -6.36 14.62 -4.20
C ILE A 95 -7.01 15.14 -5.48
N ILE A 96 -6.99 14.33 -6.54
CA ILE A 96 -7.59 14.63 -7.83
C ILE A 96 -8.50 13.46 -8.20
N LEU A 97 -9.81 13.71 -8.30
CA LEU A 97 -10.77 12.69 -8.74
C LEU A 97 -11.08 12.80 -10.23
N PRO A 98 -11.32 11.67 -10.94
CA PRO A 98 -11.66 11.67 -12.35
C PRO A 98 -13.01 12.35 -12.57
N LYS A 99 -13.15 13.04 -13.70
CA LYS A 99 -14.42 13.67 -14.08
C LYS A 99 -15.44 12.57 -14.40
N PRO A 100 -16.69 12.68 -13.90
CA PRO A 100 -17.76 11.78 -14.31
C PRO A 100 -17.97 11.86 -15.82
N ILE A 101 -17.93 10.72 -16.50
CA ILE A 101 -18.21 10.65 -17.94
C ILE A 101 -19.61 10.06 -18.09
N ASN A 102 -20.56 10.89 -18.50
CA ASN A 102 -21.89 10.42 -18.90
C ASN A 102 -21.78 9.73 -20.26
N ARG A 103 -21.47 8.43 -20.27
CA ARG A 103 -21.60 7.61 -21.47
C ARG A 103 -23.04 7.12 -21.56
N PRO A 104 -23.75 7.32 -22.69
CA PRO A 104 -25.01 6.63 -22.90
C PRO A 104 -24.76 5.13 -22.80
N ALA A 105 -25.57 4.43 -21.99
CA ALA A 105 -25.45 3.00 -21.82
C ALA A 105 -25.55 2.33 -23.20
N SER A 106 -24.44 1.80 -23.70
CA SER A 106 -24.47 1.03 -24.95
C SER A 106 -25.29 -0.24 -24.68
N PRO A 107 -26.40 -0.48 -25.40
CA PRO A 107 -27.27 -1.64 -25.14
C PRO A 107 -26.54 -2.98 -25.33
N SER A 108 -25.40 -3.00 -26.02
CA SER A 108 -24.61 -4.18 -26.34
C SER A 108 -23.49 -4.53 -25.35
N SER A 109 -23.34 -3.80 -24.23
CA SER A 109 -22.20 -3.96 -23.30
C SER A 109 -22.58 -3.97 -21.81
N ARG A 110 -23.85 -4.23 -21.45
CA ARG A 110 -24.21 -4.46 -20.03
C ARG A 110 -23.65 -5.81 -19.58
N GLN A 111 -22.36 -5.85 -19.27
CA GLN A 111 -21.79 -6.90 -18.44
C GLN A 111 -22.44 -6.71 -17.08
N ASN A 112 -23.32 -7.62 -16.66
CA ASN A 112 -23.97 -7.54 -15.35
C ASN A 112 -22.90 -7.47 -14.24
N THR A 113 -22.49 -6.25 -13.89
CA THR A 113 -21.31 -5.97 -13.07
C THR A 113 -21.57 -6.46 -11.65
N GLN A 114 -22.83 -6.46 -11.22
CA GLN A 114 -23.26 -7.00 -9.95
C GLN A 114 -22.86 -8.47 -9.80
N LEU A 115 -23.10 -9.31 -10.81
CA LEU A 115 -22.73 -10.74 -10.75
C LEU A 115 -21.22 -10.96 -10.62
N ILE A 116 -20.41 -10.04 -11.14
CA ILE A 116 -18.94 -10.17 -11.18
C ILE A 116 -18.32 -9.62 -9.88
N TYR A 117 -18.84 -8.49 -9.38
CA TYR A 117 -18.16 -7.68 -8.37
C TYR A 117 -18.87 -7.57 -7.03
N ALA A 118 -20.17 -7.89 -6.92
CA ALA A 118 -20.89 -7.71 -5.65
C ALA A 118 -20.26 -8.49 -4.48
N ASN A 119 -19.80 -9.72 -4.74
CA ASN A 119 -19.13 -10.56 -3.74
C ASN A 119 -17.72 -10.06 -3.34
N GLN A 120 -17.20 -9.03 -4.00
CA GLN A 120 -15.91 -8.42 -3.70
C GLN A 120 -16.04 -7.16 -2.86
N ILE A 121 -17.27 -6.66 -2.67
CA ILE A 121 -17.51 -5.46 -1.85
C ILE A 121 -17.54 -5.90 -0.38
N PRO A 122 -16.75 -5.26 0.51
CA PRO A 122 -16.77 -5.58 1.93
C PRO A 122 -18.15 -5.37 2.54
N THR A 123 -18.50 -6.28 3.44
CA THR A 123 -19.68 -6.15 4.31
C THR A 123 -19.48 -5.05 5.35
N THR A 124 -20.56 -4.60 6.00
CA THR A 124 -20.45 -3.58 7.06
C THR A 124 -19.60 -4.04 8.25
N THR A 125 -19.49 -5.35 8.49
CA THR A 125 -18.59 -5.93 9.49
C THR A 125 -17.11 -5.88 9.08
N GLU A 126 -16.82 -5.82 7.78
CA GLU A 126 -15.45 -5.78 7.25
C GLU A 126 -14.98 -4.34 7.01
N LEU A 127 -15.89 -3.40 6.73
CA LEU A 127 -15.58 -1.99 6.46
C LEU A 127 -14.68 -1.32 7.52
N PRO A 128 -14.90 -1.50 8.84
CA PRO A 128 -14.02 -0.93 9.86
C PRO A 128 -12.55 -1.31 9.69
N HIS A 129 -12.26 -2.51 9.18
CA HIS A 129 -10.89 -2.96 8.92
C HIS A 129 -10.24 -2.19 7.78
N PHE A 130 -10.97 -1.96 6.69
CA PHE A 130 -10.47 -1.16 5.57
C PHE A 130 -10.31 0.31 5.95
N MET A 131 -11.17 0.82 6.85
CA MET A 131 -11.01 2.14 7.44
C MET A 131 -9.78 2.22 8.35
N ALA A 132 -9.54 1.23 9.20
CA ALA A 132 -8.34 1.16 10.02
C ALA A 132 -7.08 1.10 9.14
N LEU A 133 -7.13 0.30 8.07
CA LEU A 133 -6.06 0.17 7.08
C LEU A 133 -5.73 1.52 6.41
N SER A 134 -6.74 2.30 6.03
CA SER A 134 -6.55 3.60 5.39
C SER A 134 -6.06 4.67 6.38
N CYS A 135 -6.53 4.64 7.63
CA CYS A 135 -6.20 5.61 8.66
C CYS A 135 -4.87 5.31 9.37
N SER A 136 -4.34 4.08 9.29
CA SER A 136 -3.05 3.73 9.88
C SER A 136 -1.92 4.45 9.16
N SER A 137 -1.19 5.29 9.91
CA SER A 137 -0.18 6.19 9.37
C SER A 137 0.94 5.40 8.69
N GLY A 138 0.94 5.40 7.36
CA GLY A 138 2.02 4.82 6.56
C GLY A 138 1.80 3.39 6.10
N LEU A 139 0.69 2.74 6.48
CA LEU A 139 0.41 1.36 6.06
C LEU A 139 0.18 1.28 4.53
N VAL A 140 -0.71 2.11 3.99
CA VAL A 140 -0.97 2.17 2.54
C VAL A 140 0.28 2.63 1.78
N ALA A 141 1.03 3.58 2.32
CA ALA A 141 2.30 4.03 1.76
C ALA A 141 3.32 2.88 1.69
N SER A 142 3.47 2.12 2.78
CA SER A 142 4.31 0.92 2.85
C SER A 142 3.91 -0.09 1.80
N CYS A 143 2.62 -0.39 1.67
CA CYS A 143 2.11 -1.33 0.66
C CYS A 143 2.48 -0.89 -0.77
N LEU A 144 2.24 0.37 -1.13
CA LEU A 144 2.58 0.87 -2.45
C LEU A 144 4.10 0.80 -2.71
N MET A 145 4.92 1.17 -1.73
CA MET A 145 6.38 1.19 -1.88
C MET A 145 7.02 -0.21 -1.84
N SER A 146 6.43 -1.18 -1.15
CA SER A 146 6.93 -2.56 -1.08
C SER A 146 6.82 -3.32 -2.40
N SER A 147 6.02 -2.81 -3.34
CA SER A 147 6.04 -3.28 -4.73
C SER A 147 7.39 -3.07 -5.40
N PHE A 148 8.23 -2.16 -4.90
CA PHE A 148 9.58 -1.97 -5.44
C PHE A 148 10.64 -2.81 -4.72
N TRP A 149 10.33 -3.38 -3.57
CA TRP A 149 11.26 -4.22 -2.80
C TRP A 149 11.28 -5.68 -3.33
N GLU A 150 12.45 -6.31 -3.29
CA GLU A 150 12.70 -7.70 -3.70
C GLU A 150 13.54 -8.43 -2.64
N PRO A 151 13.12 -9.62 -2.18
CA PRO A 151 13.93 -10.49 -1.34
C PRO A 151 15.30 -10.78 -1.94
N GLY A 152 16.35 -10.82 -1.11
CA GLY A 152 17.71 -11.14 -1.54
C GLY A 152 18.52 -9.96 -2.11
N ILE A 153 17.88 -8.82 -2.42
CA ILE A 153 18.59 -7.60 -2.78
C ILE A 153 18.99 -6.86 -1.51
N ALA A 154 20.29 -6.70 -1.26
CA ALA A 154 20.78 -5.92 -0.13
C ALA A 154 20.75 -4.40 -0.41
N CYS A 155 20.82 -3.58 0.64
CA CYS A 155 20.61 -2.13 0.54
C CYS A 155 21.65 -1.41 -0.34
N ASN A 156 22.88 -1.92 -0.46
CA ASN A 156 23.89 -1.38 -1.37
C ASN A 156 23.55 -1.59 -2.86
N MET A 157 22.72 -2.59 -3.18
CA MET A 157 22.28 -2.91 -4.54
C MET A 157 20.88 -2.34 -4.86
N ALA A 158 20.16 -1.83 -3.86
CA ALA A 158 18.81 -1.32 -4.01
C ALA A 158 18.71 -0.23 -5.08
N SER A 159 19.71 0.65 -5.20
CA SER A 159 19.70 1.72 -6.22
C SER A 159 19.74 1.19 -7.65
N GLN A 160 20.52 0.12 -7.89
CA GLN A 160 20.61 -0.54 -9.19
C GLN A 160 19.31 -1.28 -9.50
N TRP A 161 18.75 -1.98 -8.51
CA TRP A 161 17.46 -2.66 -8.61
C TRP A 161 16.30 -1.69 -8.93
N LEU A 162 16.28 -0.52 -8.27
CA LEU A 162 15.23 0.49 -8.44
C LEU A 162 15.36 1.30 -9.74
N ASN A 163 16.52 1.28 -10.39
CA ASN A 163 16.77 2.12 -11.56
C ASN A 163 15.84 1.79 -12.74
N PRO A 164 15.71 0.52 -13.21
CA PRO A 164 14.81 0.19 -14.31
C PRO A 164 13.36 0.64 -14.10
N PRO A 165 12.66 0.31 -12.98
CA PRO A 165 11.28 0.75 -12.80
C PRO A 165 11.17 2.26 -12.64
N LEU A 166 12.05 2.91 -11.85
CA LEU A 166 11.86 4.31 -11.46
C LEU A 166 12.39 5.34 -12.47
N LYS A 167 13.35 4.97 -13.33
CA LYS A 167 14.01 5.91 -14.27
C LYS A 167 13.78 5.57 -15.74
N GLU A 168 13.59 4.30 -16.09
CA GLU A 168 13.55 3.87 -17.48
C GLU A 168 12.14 3.48 -17.93
N VAL A 169 11.50 2.55 -17.22
CA VAL A 169 10.27 1.88 -17.70
C VAL A 169 9.01 2.70 -17.47
N PHE A 170 8.77 3.15 -16.23
CA PHE A 170 7.51 3.79 -15.86
C PHE A 170 7.41 5.30 -16.11
N PRO A 171 8.50 6.11 -16.12
CA PRO A 171 8.38 7.56 -16.34
C PRO A 171 7.67 7.99 -17.63
N PRO A 172 7.83 7.32 -18.79
CA PRO A 172 7.05 7.66 -20.00
C PRO A 172 5.53 7.52 -19.80
N PHE A 173 5.08 6.50 -19.06
CA PHE A 173 3.67 6.26 -18.76
C PHE A 173 3.11 7.31 -17.78
N ILE A 174 3.92 7.73 -16.80
CA ILE A 174 3.55 8.80 -15.86
C ILE A 174 3.37 10.12 -16.62
N ARG A 175 4.33 10.50 -17.48
CA ARG A 175 4.26 11.74 -18.27
C ARG A 175 3.06 11.79 -19.22
N SER A 176 2.73 10.65 -19.83
CA SER A 176 1.57 10.54 -20.74
C SER A 176 0.23 10.33 -20.02
N LYS A 177 0.22 10.27 -18.68
CA LYS A 177 -0.96 9.92 -17.86
C LYS A 177 -1.60 8.59 -18.25
N ASN A 178 -0.83 7.68 -18.84
CA ASN A 178 -1.27 6.34 -19.19
C ASN A 178 -0.87 5.37 -18.07
N PHE A 179 -1.64 5.35 -16.99
CA PHE A 179 -1.29 4.58 -15.78
C PHE A 179 -1.57 3.07 -15.89
N HIS A 180 -2.31 2.63 -16.90
CA HIS A 180 -2.71 1.23 -17.04
C HIS A 180 -1.54 0.23 -17.04
N PRO A 181 -0.44 0.44 -17.80
CA PRO A 181 0.71 -0.47 -17.77
C PRO A 181 1.38 -0.54 -16.38
N ILE A 182 1.36 0.55 -15.62
CA ILE A 182 1.90 0.60 -14.26
C ILE A 182 1.03 -0.25 -13.34
N ILE A 183 -0.28 -0.02 -13.34
CA ILE A 183 -1.23 -0.78 -12.52
C ILE A 183 -1.12 -2.27 -12.83
N ALA A 184 -1.07 -2.65 -14.11
CA ALA A 184 -0.94 -4.05 -14.53
C ALA A 184 0.36 -4.68 -14.03
N ALA A 185 1.51 -4.01 -14.23
CA ALA A 185 2.81 -4.53 -13.79
C ALA A 185 2.88 -4.68 -12.26
N MET A 186 2.39 -3.67 -11.52
CA MET A 186 2.40 -3.72 -10.06
C MET A 186 1.42 -4.73 -9.50
N SER A 187 0.24 -4.88 -10.11
CA SER A 187 -0.74 -5.90 -9.72
C SER A 187 -0.22 -7.32 -9.96
N GLN A 188 0.54 -7.56 -11.04
CA GLN A 188 1.18 -8.85 -11.26
C GLN A 188 2.27 -9.13 -10.22
N ARG A 189 3.02 -8.10 -9.84
CA ARG A 189 4.10 -8.23 -8.85
C ARG A 189 3.58 -8.41 -7.43
N ARG A 190 2.51 -7.69 -7.05
CA ARG A 190 1.89 -7.74 -5.72
C ARG A 190 0.35 -7.81 -5.83
N PRO A 191 -0.22 -9.00 -6.11
CA PRO A 191 -1.66 -9.14 -6.33
C PRO A 191 -2.54 -8.73 -5.15
N SER A 192 -2.10 -8.96 -3.91
CA SER A 192 -2.89 -8.70 -2.71
C SER A 192 -3.12 -7.21 -2.41
N ILE A 193 -2.35 -6.32 -3.05
CA ILE A 193 -2.45 -4.86 -2.92
C ILE A 193 -2.73 -4.20 -4.28
N ALA A 194 -3.14 -4.97 -5.28
CA ALA A 194 -3.46 -4.47 -6.62
C ALA A 194 -4.53 -3.35 -6.59
N SER A 195 -5.51 -3.47 -5.69
CA SER A 195 -6.53 -2.45 -5.47
C SER A 195 -5.94 -1.10 -5.05
N LEU A 196 -4.88 -1.08 -4.23
CA LEU A 196 -4.22 0.17 -3.82
C LEU A 196 -3.57 0.89 -5.01
N TRP A 197 -3.02 0.14 -5.96
CA TRP A 197 -2.49 0.72 -7.20
C TRP A 197 -3.58 1.33 -8.06
N LEU A 198 -4.74 0.67 -8.17
CA LEU A 198 -5.92 1.25 -8.83
C LEU A 198 -6.40 2.51 -8.12
N GLY A 199 -6.57 2.46 -6.79
CA GLY A 199 -6.99 3.60 -5.98
C GLY A 199 -6.05 4.79 -6.14
N SER A 200 -4.74 4.56 -6.05
CA SER A 200 -3.72 5.61 -6.21
C SER A 200 -3.74 6.25 -7.60
N ALA A 201 -4.12 5.50 -8.64
CA ALA A 201 -4.28 6.05 -9.98
C ALA A 201 -5.55 6.90 -10.09
N ILE A 202 -6.65 6.47 -9.46
CA ILE A 202 -7.93 7.18 -9.45
C ILE A 202 -7.81 8.50 -8.70
N THR A 203 -7.15 8.52 -7.54
CA THR A 203 -7.02 9.72 -6.70
C THR A 203 -5.90 10.66 -7.13
N GLY A 204 -5.10 10.26 -8.13
CA GLY A 204 -3.93 11.03 -8.58
C GLY A 204 -2.68 10.90 -7.71
N LEU A 205 -2.68 9.98 -6.73
CA LEU A 205 -1.53 9.71 -5.87
C LEU A 205 -0.35 9.05 -6.60
N LEU A 206 -0.64 8.24 -7.62
CA LEU A 206 0.34 7.34 -8.26
C LEU A 206 1.65 8.03 -8.66
N PRO A 207 1.66 9.18 -9.37
CA PRO A 207 2.91 9.86 -9.71
C PRO A 207 3.75 10.22 -8.48
N ARG A 208 3.10 10.62 -7.39
CA ARG A 208 3.78 10.99 -6.15
C ARG A 208 4.44 9.80 -5.47
N VAL A 209 3.84 8.61 -5.53
CA VAL A 209 4.45 7.37 -5.03
C VAL A 209 5.80 7.14 -5.70
N PHE A 210 5.89 7.35 -7.01
CA PHE A 210 7.14 7.23 -7.76
C PHE A 210 8.17 8.30 -7.38
N GLU A 211 7.74 9.54 -7.20
CA GLU A 211 8.62 10.62 -6.73
C GLU A 211 9.21 10.30 -5.36
N MET A 212 8.37 9.89 -4.39
CA MET A 212 8.81 9.51 -3.05
C MET A 212 9.74 8.30 -3.07
N SER A 213 9.46 7.32 -3.93
CA SER A 213 10.31 6.13 -4.10
C SER A 213 11.70 6.48 -4.65
N ARG A 214 11.81 7.53 -5.48
CA ARG A 214 13.11 8.02 -6.00
C ARG A 214 13.95 8.73 -4.96
N LEU A 215 13.34 9.22 -3.88
CA LEU A 215 14.06 9.85 -2.77
C LEU A 215 14.64 8.81 -1.78
N PHE A 216 14.44 7.51 -2.02
CA PHE A 216 14.87 6.43 -1.14
C PHE A 216 14.38 6.59 0.31
N LEU A 217 13.16 7.13 0.48
CA LEU A 217 12.46 7.24 1.76
C LEU A 217 11.29 6.26 1.84
N PRO A 218 11.51 4.93 1.75
CA PRO A 218 10.41 3.99 1.89
C PRO A 218 9.85 4.04 3.31
N THR A 219 8.52 4.03 3.40
CA THR A 219 7.86 3.75 4.67
C THR A 219 7.81 2.24 4.83
N VAL A 220 8.36 1.70 5.92
CA VAL A 220 8.17 0.30 6.31
C VAL A 220 7.16 0.26 7.44
N SER A 221 6.11 -0.54 7.28
CA SER A 221 5.15 -0.89 8.33
C SER A 221 5.10 -2.41 8.46
N LEU A 222 5.39 -2.92 9.66
CA LEU A 222 5.37 -4.36 9.94
C LEU A 222 3.94 -4.89 10.04
N GLU A 223 2.96 -4.03 10.31
CA GLU A 223 1.54 -4.36 10.32
C GLU A 223 1.03 -4.61 8.90
N ALA A 224 1.59 -3.90 7.90
CA ALA A 224 1.16 -3.99 6.52
C ALA A 224 1.29 -5.41 5.95
N VAL A 225 2.34 -6.17 6.29
CA VAL A 225 2.46 -7.57 5.82
C VAL A 225 1.39 -8.47 6.42
N ILE A 226 0.99 -8.24 7.67
CA ILE A 226 -0.04 -9.04 8.33
C ILE A 226 -1.42 -8.72 7.76
N TRP A 227 -1.71 -7.44 7.55
CA TRP A 227 -3.05 -6.99 7.13
C TRP A 227 -3.31 -7.20 5.64
N THR A 228 -2.27 -7.19 4.81
CA THR A 228 -2.41 -7.31 3.35
C THR A 228 -1.85 -8.61 2.79
N SER A 229 -1.16 -9.42 3.61
CA SER A 229 -0.39 -10.58 3.15
C SER A 229 0.60 -10.24 2.02
N SER A 230 0.98 -8.97 1.87
CA SER A 230 1.99 -8.51 0.92
C SER A 230 3.30 -8.33 1.67
N PRO A 231 4.39 -8.98 1.25
CA PRO A 231 5.71 -8.73 1.81
C PRO A 231 6.12 -7.26 1.69
N GLN A 232 6.68 -6.68 2.76
CA GLN A 232 7.05 -5.27 2.87
C GLN A 232 8.55 -5.06 2.92
N SER A 233 9.27 -5.89 3.67
CA SER A 233 10.69 -5.72 3.95
C SER A 233 11.37 -7.01 4.42
N PHE A 234 12.70 -6.97 4.62
CA PHE A 234 13.43 -8.05 5.29
C PHE A 234 13.03 -8.25 6.76
N MET A 235 12.37 -7.27 7.38
CA MET A 235 11.88 -7.33 8.76
C MET A 235 10.49 -7.98 8.89
N ASP A 236 9.91 -8.47 7.79
CA ASP A 236 8.62 -9.14 7.87
C ASP A 236 8.75 -10.44 8.69
N PRO A 237 7.73 -10.82 9.49
CA PRO A 237 7.77 -12.02 10.32
C PRO A 237 8.10 -13.32 9.60
N GLN A 238 7.76 -13.42 8.31
CA GLN A 238 8.06 -14.59 7.47
C GLN A 238 9.57 -14.81 7.21
N TYR A 239 10.39 -13.77 7.37
CA TYR A 239 11.85 -13.85 7.19
C TYR A 239 12.61 -14.02 8.51
N HIS A 240 11.91 -13.97 9.64
CA HIS A 240 12.51 -14.24 10.94
C HIS A 240 12.94 -15.69 11.06
N ARG A 241 14.15 -15.87 11.58
CA ARG A 241 14.84 -17.16 11.65
C ARG A 241 15.86 -17.15 12.78
N LEU A 242 16.31 -18.33 13.19
CA LEU A 242 17.52 -18.47 13.97
C LEU A 242 18.71 -17.91 13.17
N ALA A 243 19.54 -17.07 13.79
CA ALA A 243 20.67 -16.44 13.10
C ALA A 243 21.73 -17.50 12.72
N PRO A 244 21.99 -17.76 11.43
CA PRO A 244 22.97 -18.75 11.03
C PRO A 244 24.38 -18.22 11.28
N VAL A 245 25.15 -18.92 12.11
CA VAL A 245 26.56 -18.63 12.35
C VAL A 245 27.41 -19.34 11.30
N LYS A 246 28.28 -18.58 10.63
CA LYS A 246 29.25 -19.10 9.65
C LYS A 246 30.66 -18.91 10.20
N ASN A 247 31.44 -19.98 10.27
CA ASN A 247 32.85 -19.85 10.59
C ASN A 247 33.63 -19.45 9.33
N ILE A 248 34.24 -18.27 9.33
CA ILE A 248 35.04 -17.72 8.23
C ILE A 248 36.40 -17.32 8.81
N ASP A 249 37.47 -17.95 8.34
CA ASP A 249 38.84 -17.72 8.82
C ASP A 249 39.00 -17.86 10.34
N GLY A 250 38.28 -18.82 10.94
CA GLY A 250 38.30 -19.08 12.38
C GLY A 250 37.44 -18.11 13.22
N LEU A 251 36.74 -17.17 12.58
CA LEU A 251 35.82 -16.25 13.23
C LEU A 251 34.38 -16.67 13.01
N ASP A 252 33.59 -16.62 14.06
CA ASP A 252 32.15 -16.83 13.98
C ASP A 252 31.48 -15.55 13.47
N MET A 253 30.82 -15.65 12.33
CA MET A 253 30.23 -14.53 11.60
C MET A 253 28.72 -14.71 11.49
N ILE A 254 27.98 -13.62 11.68
CA ILE A 254 26.54 -13.54 11.35
C ILE A 254 26.30 -12.48 10.27
N SER A 255 25.17 -12.56 9.58
CA SER A 255 24.79 -11.52 8.62
C SER A 255 24.44 -10.22 9.33
N ARG A 256 24.72 -9.07 8.69
CA ARG A 256 24.28 -7.76 9.20
C ARG A 256 22.75 -7.63 9.25
N GLU A 257 22.05 -8.36 8.39
CA GLU A 257 20.59 -8.54 8.43
C GLU A 257 20.14 -9.16 9.76
N ASP A 258 20.77 -10.26 10.18
CA ASP A 258 20.45 -10.96 11.42
C ASP A 258 20.88 -10.17 12.66
N GLU A 259 22.01 -9.47 12.61
CA GLU A 259 22.42 -8.53 13.66
C GLU A 259 21.36 -7.44 13.87
N PHE A 260 20.93 -6.77 12.79
CA PHE A 260 19.92 -5.72 12.86
C PHE A 260 18.57 -6.26 13.35
N ARG A 261 18.13 -7.40 12.82
CA ARG A 261 16.87 -8.03 13.20
C ARG A 261 16.85 -8.38 14.69
N LEU A 262 17.94 -8.95 15.21
CA LEU A 262 18.04 -9.26 16.64
C LEU A 262 17.99 -7.99 17.49
N LEU A 263 18.77 -6.96 17.13
CA LEU A 263 18.71 -5.65 17.82
C LEU A 263 17.28 -5.12 17.89
N PHE A 264 16.54 -5.16 16.79
CA PHE A 264 15.16 -4.67 16.74
C PHE A 264 14.20 -5.50 17.59
N ILE A 265 14.20 -6.84 17.45
CA ILE A 265 13.21 -7.70 18.10
C ILE A 265 13.47 -7.83 19.61
N THR A 266 14.73 -7.72 20.04
CA THR A 266 15.09 -7.87 21.46
C THR A 266 15.17 -6.54 22.20
N ASP A 267 14.88 -5.42 21.54
CA ASP A 267 14.83 -4.11 22.19
C ASP A 267 13.49 -3.88 22.90
N GLU A 268 13.26 -4.64 23.97
CA GLU A 268 12.02 -4.58 24.75
C GLU A 268 11.98 -3.33 25.67
N ASP A 269 13.13 -2.94 26.23
CA ASP A 269 13.20 -1.95 27.32
C ASP A 269 13.86 -0.61 26.95
N SER A 270 14.74 -0.55 25.94
CA SER A 270 15.60 0.63 25.73
C SER A 270 14.99 1.67 24.79
N GLN A 271 14.01 1.27 23.95
CA GLN A 271 13.46 2.04 22.83
C GLN A 271 14.51 2.60 21.85
N GLU A 272 15.78 2.19 21.95
CA GLU A 272 16.88 2.64 21.10
C GLU A 272 16.70 2.19 19.63
N TYR A 273 16.12 1.01 19.46
CA TYR A 273 15.83 0.33 18.20
C TYR A 273 14.32 0.15 17.95
N GLY A 274 13.45 0.81 18.73
CA GLY A 274 11.99 0.63 18.64
C GLY A 274 11.32 1.06 17.33
N THR A 275 12.06 1.63 16.38
CA THR A 275 11.55 2.03 15.06
C THR A 275 12.05 1.07 13.98
N PRO A 276 11.17 0.55 13.10
CA PRO A 276 11.60 -0.30 11.99
C PRO A 276 12.57 0.45 11.06
N PRO A 277 13.40 -0.28 10.29
CA PRO A 277 14.40 0.34 9.44
C PRO A 277 13.74 1.24 8.39
N LEU A 278 14.37 2.38 8.11
CA LEU A 278 13.95 3.27 7.03
C LEU A 278 14.07 2.64 5.64
N SER A 279 14.81 1.54 5.50
CA SER A 279 14.99 0.80 4.24
C SER A 279 14.37 -0.59 4.35
N PRO A 280 13.56 -1.04 3.37
CA PRO A 280 13.02 -2.40 3.34
C PRO A 280 14.09 -3.42 2.91
N TYR A 281 15.22 -2.96 2.35
CA TYR A 281 16.34 -3.80 1.95
C TYR A 281 17.29 -4.04 3.14
N PRO A 282 17.75 -5.29 3.35
CA PRO A 282 18.61 -5.64 4.46
C PRO A 282 20.01 -5.00 4.36
N PRO A 283 20.66 -4.71 5.49
CA PRO A 283 22.08 -4.40 5.54
C PRO A 283 22.94 -5.48 4.86
N PHE A 284 23.96 -5.07 4.12
CA PHE A 284 24.86 -5.99 3.42
C PHE A 284 26.02 -6.45 4.31
N GLY A 285 26.55 -7.63 4.00
CA GLY A 285 27.78 -8.15 4.61
C GLY A 285 27.57 -8.94 5.90
N MET A 286 28.69 -9.22 6.55
CA MET A 286 28.77 -10.06 7.75
C MET A 286 29.50 -9.31 8.86
N VAL A 287 29.29 -9.73 10.11
CA VAL A 287 29.97 -9.21 11.29
C VAL A 287 30.45 -10.38 12.14
N ASN A 288 31.65 -10.24 12.72
CA ASN A 288 32.12 -11.16 13.74
C ASN A 288 31.22 -11.02 14.96
N VAL A 289 30.69 -12.14 15.46
CA VAL A 289 29.87 -12.24 16.67
C VAL A 289 30.48 -11.45 17.83
N GLN A 290 31.81 -11.50 18.01
CA GLN A 290 32.50 -10.80 19.10
C GLN A 290 32.42 -9.27 19.01
N ASN A 291 32.16 -8.74 17.80
CA ASN A 291 32.02 -7.30 17.53
C ASN A 291 30.56 -6.83 17.56
N THR A 292 29.60 -7.72 17.82
CA THR A 292 28.19 -7.37 17.96
C THR A 292 27.86 -6.89 19.38
N SER A 293 26.70 -6.26 19.56
CA SER A 293 26.22 -5.88 20.88
C SER A 293 26.06 -7.10 21.80
N LEU A 294 26.09 -6.88 23.12
CA LEU A 294 25.86 -7.97 24.09
C LEU A 294 24.47 -8.58 23.92
N GLY A 295 23.45 -7.77 23.63
CA GLY A 295 22.08 -8.24 23.37
C GLY A 295 22.00 -9.20 22.19
N VAL A 296 22.67 -8.88 21.08
CA VAL A 296 22.76 -9.78 19.92
C VAL A 296 23.38 -11.10 20.32
N ARG A 297 24.53 -11.08 21.02
CA ARG A 297 25.23 -12.31 21.48
C ARG A 297 24.38 -13.19 22.39
N LEU A 298 23.63 -12.58 23.32
CA LEU A 298 22.74 -13.30 24.24
C LEU A 298 21.57 -13.97 23.53
N HIS A 299 21.11 -13.41 22.41
CA HIS A 299 19.90 -13.87 21.72
C HIS A 299 20.15 -14.58 20.38
N MET A 300 21.40 -14.82 19.98
CA MET A 300 21.71 -15.51 18.71
C MET A 300 21.12 -16.92 18.61
N SER A 301 21.02 -17.61 19.75
CA SER A 301 20.48 -18.97 19.85
C SER A 301 18.95 -19.00 20.04
N CYS A 302 18.31 -17.83 20.15
CA CYS A 302 16.87 -17.70 20.31
C CYS A 302 16.17 -17.62 18.94
N ASP A 303 15.00 -18.26 18.82
CA ASP A 303 14.12 -18.14 17.64
C ASP A 303 13.08 -17.03 17.86
N HIS A 304 13.57 -15.79 18.00
CA HIS A 304 12.72 -14.62 18.23
C HIS A 304 11.93 -14.24 16.97
N ARG A 305 10.62 -14.03 17.13
CA ARG A 305 9.72 -13.65 16.04
C ARG A 305 8.66 -12.68 16.53
N LEU A 306 8.35 -11.68 15.70
CA LEU A 306 7.19 -10.82 15.90
C LEU A 306 5.92 -11.57 15.51
N GLU A 307 4.93 -11.53 16.40
CA GLU A 307 3.58 -12.01 16.14
C GLU A 307 2.61 -10.85 16.31
N TYR A 308 1.72 -10.67 15.34
CA TYR A 308 0.65 -9.69 15.47
C TYR A 308 -0.36 -10.16 16.51
N HIS A 309 -0.59 -9.35 17.53
CA HIS A 309 -1.58 -9.66 18.56
C HIS A 309 -2.92 -8.98 18.29
N SER A 310 -2.95 -7.65 18.36
CA SER A 310 -4.14 -6.83 18.16
C SER A 310 -3.76 -5.40 17.80
N TRP A 311 -4.74 -4.64 17.33
CA TRP A 311 -4.73 -3.20 17.29
C TRP A 311 -5.50 -2.65 18.48
N ASN A 312 -5.00 -1.60 19.13
CA ASN A 312 -5.67 -1.00 20.28
C ASN A 312 -6.11 0.43 19.93
N TRP A 313 -7.40 0.70 20.08
CA TRP A 313 -7.96 2.04 19.95
C TRP A 313 -7.88 2.75 21.30
N LEU A 314 -7.12 3.84 21.35
CA LEU A 314 -7.06 4.75 22.49
C LEU A 314 -8.30 5.65 22.46
N CYS A 315 -9.31 5.31 23.26
CA CYS A 315 -10.52 6.13 23.35
C CYS A 315 -10.29 7.40 24.17
N GLN A 316 -11.09 8.45 23.94
CA GLN A 316 -10.98 9.73 24.67
C GLN A 316 -11.14 9.58 26.19
N ASN A 317 -11.84 8.54 26.65
CA ASN A 317 -12.02 8.22 28.06
C ASN A 317 -10.84 7.46 28.69
N GLY A 318 -9.72 7.30 27.94
CA GLY A 318 -8.54 6.56 28.39
C GLY A 318 -8.73 5.04 28.46
N LYS A 319 -9.84 4.51 27.94
CA LYS A 319 -10.03 3.06 27.78
C LYS A 319 -9.42 2.60 26.47
N ASP A 320 -8.73 1.47 26.53
CA ASP A 320 -8.20 0.80 25.36
C ASP A 320 -9.21 -0.22 24.85
N LEU A 321 -9.57 -0.13 23.57
CA LEU A 321 -10.39 -1.13 22.91
C LEU A 321 -9.51 -1.94 21.95
N SER A 322 -9.28 -3.21 22.28
CA SER A 322 -8.55 -4.14 21.43
C SER A 322 -9.43 -4.67 20.30
N ASP A 323 -8.92 -4.61 19.08
CA ASP A 323 -9.47 -5.18 17.86
C ASP A 323 -8.42 -6.12 17.25
N PHE A 324 -8.81 -7.36 16.97
CA PHE A 324 -7.90 -8.41 16.48
C PHE A 324 -7.79 -8.41 14.94
N GLY A 325 -8.53 -7.55 14.26
CA GLY A 325 -8.55 -7.49 12.81
C GLY A 325 -9.18 -8.74 12.14
N MET A 326 -9.11 -8.78 10.80
CA MET A 326 -9.79 -9.83 10.00
C MET A 326 -9.18 -11.23 10.08
N SER A 327 -7.96 -11.39 10.60
CA SER A 327 -7.18 -12.63 10.36
C SER A 327 -6.74 -13.42 11.59
N TYR A 328 -6.82 -12.90 12.82
CA TYR A 328 -6.18 -13.61 13.95
C TYR A 328 -6.95 -14.86 14.44
N LYS A 329 -8.26 -14.99 14.18
CA LYS A 329 -9.10 -16.11 14.66
C LYS A 329 -9.55 -17.14 13.61
N SER A 330 -8.96 -17.17 12.41
CA SER A 330 -9.26 -18.21 11.41
C SER A 330 -8.42 -19.49 11.57
N ASN A 331 -7.85 -19.74 12.76
CA ASN A 331 -7.13 -20.97 13.06
C ASN A 331 -8.09 -22.16 13.32
N LYS A 332 -8.85 -22.53 12.28
CA LYS A 332 -9.23 -23.90 11.98
C LYS A 332 -9.08 -24.08 10.47
N ARG A 333 -7.98 -24.74 10.10
CA ARG A 333 -7.70 -25.27 8.75
C ARG A 333 -8.98 -25.78 8.10
N ASN A 334 -9.46 -25.04 7.10
CA ASN A 334 -10.31 -25.59 6.06
C ASN A 334 -9.67 -25.17 4.73
N PRO A 335 -9.07 -26.09 3.94
CA PRO A 335 -8.33 -25.75 2.71
C PRO A 335 -9.24 -25.25 1.56
N ARG A 336 -10.44 -24.76 1.88
CA ARG A 336 -11.45 -24.24 0.96
C ARG A 336 -11.94 -22.82 1.31
N SER A 337 -11.43 -22.15 2.36
CA SER A 337 -11.81 -20.75 2.63
C SER A 337 -11.05 -19.81 1.70
N LYS A 338 -11.68 -19.48 0.58
CA LYS A 338 -11.25 -18.44 -0.36
C LYS A 338 -11.37 -17.05 0.29
N VAL A 339 -10.49 -16.73 1.24
CA VAL A 339 -10.27 -15.32 1.63
C VAL A 339 -9.31 -14.73 0.61
N HIS A 340 -9.84 -14.43 -0.58
CA HIS A 340 -9.17 -13.56 -1.51
C HIS A 340 -9.44 -12.13 -1.04
N ILE A 341 -8.46 -11.54 -0.34
CA ILE A 341 -8.34 -10.08 -0.27
C ILE A 341 -8.40 -9.61 -1.72
N LEU A 342 -9.50 -8.92 -2.07
CA LEU A 342 -9.89 -8.43 -3.39
C LEU A 342 -9.24 -9.23 -4.51
N ALA A 343 -9.97 -10.18 -5.11
CA ALA A 343 -9.57 -10.85 -6.35
C ALA A 343 -9.53 -9.83 -7.52
N SER A 344 -8.65 -8.84 -7.43
CA SER A 344 -8.32 -7.82 -8.42
C SER A 344 -7.71 -8.42 -9.66
N ILE A 345 -7.33 -9.71 -9.64
CA ILE A 345 -6.94 -10.43 -10.85
C ILE A 345 -8.12 -10.44 -11.84
N SER A 346 -9.36 -10.70 -11.41
CA SER A 346 -10.47 -10.70 -12.37
C SER A 346 -10.92 -9.29 -12.74
N ALA A 347 -10.93 -8.33 -11.81
CA ALA A 347 -11.37 -6.97 -12.09
C ALA A 347 -10.38 -6.22 -13.00
N ALA A 348 -9.09 -6.24 -12.64
CA ALA A 348 -8.06 -5.60 -13.46
C ALA A 348 -7.95 -6.33 -14.80
N THR A 349 -7.89 -7.67 -14.85
CA THR A 349 -7.80 -8.37 -16.14
C THR A 349 -9.06 -8.20 -17.01
N VAL A 350 -10.28 -8.15 -16.46
CA VAL A 350 -11.51 -7.93 -17.27
C VAL A 350 -11.66 -6.47 -17.73
N ILE A 351 -11.37 -5.50 -16.87
CA ILE A 351 -11.37 -4.06 -17.23
C ILE A 351 -10.27 -3.74 -18.26
N THR A 352 -9.13 -4.44 -18.19
CA THR A 352 -8.02 -4.29 -19.16
C THR A 352 -8.17 -5.14 -20.42
N CYS A 353 -8.85 -6.30 -20.38
CA CYS A 353 -9.08 -7.13 -21.57
C CYS A 353 -10.11 -6.52 -22.54
N ALA A 354 -11.09 -5.76 -22.06
CA ALA A 354 -12.05 -5.07 -22.93
C ALA A 354 -11.38 -4.03 -23.86
N SER A 355 -10.21 -3.51 -23.49
CA SER A 355 -9.40 -2.57 -24.27
C SER A 355 -8.26 -3.23 -25.07
N LEU A 356 -7.99 -4.53 -24.86
CA LEU A 356 -6.86 -5.26 -25.46
C LEU A 356 -7.14 -5.92 -26.81
N TYR A 357 -8.30 -5.71 -27.44
CA TYR A 357 -8.51 -6.23 -28.81
C TYR A 357 -7.62 -5.55 -29.87
N LYS A 358 -6.70 -4.64 -29.50
CA LYS A 358 -5.85 -3.92 -30.46
C LYS A 358 -4.36 -3.75 -30.15
N SER A 359 -3.79 -4.23 -29.05
CA SER A 359 -2.33 -4.12 -28.86
C SER A 359 -1.71 -5.24 -28.02
N SER A 360 -1.06 -6.17 -28.73
CA SER A 360 -0.20 -7.22 -28.17
C SER A 360 1.09 -6.61 -27.62
N PHE A 361 1.18 -6.40 -26.30
CA PHE A 361 2.44 -6.12 -25.58
C PHE A 361 2.66 -7.22 -24.53
N ARG A 362 3.63 -8.13 -24.76
CA ARG A 362 3.95 -9.25 -23.85
C ARG A 362 4.82 -8.78 -22.68
N ILE A 363 4.21 -8.70 -21.50
CA ILE A 363 4.86 -8.35 -20.21
C ILE A 363 5.93 -9.39 -19.80
N ASP A 364 5.86 -10.63 -20.30
CA ASP A 364 6.83 -11.71 -20.02
C ASP A 364 8.28 -11.41 -20.44
N SER A 365 8.47 -10.48 -21.38
CA SER A 365 9.80 -10.01 -21.79
C SER A 365 10.42 -9.07 -20.76
N LEU A 366 9.61 -8.39 -19.96
CA LEU A 366 10.02 -7.35 -19.02
C LEU A 366 10.48 -7.99 -17.70
N LEU A 367 9.73 -9.00 -17.22
CA LEU A 367 10.12 -9.80 -16.05
C LEU A 367 11.40 -10.62 -16.30
N ARG A 368 11.61 -11.13 -17.52
CA ARG A 368 12.84 -11.86 -17.91
C ARG A 368 14.10 -10.99 -18.04
N LYS A 369 13.95 -9.68 -18.29
CA LYS A 369 15.10 -8.75 -18.27
C LYS A 369 15.50 -8.40 -16.84
N VAL A 370 14.54 -8.41 -15.91
CA VAL A 370 14.78 -8.14 -14.48
C VAL A 370 15.40 -9.36 -13.78
N SER A 371 15.00 -10.58 -14.13
CA SER A 371 15.54 -11.83 -13.54
C SER A 371 16.96 -12.22 -14.02
N ARG A 372 17.56 -11.49 -14.96
CA ARG A 372 18.93 -11.78 -15.46
C ARG A 372 20.05 -11.21 -14.56
N PHE A 373 19.69 -10.52 -13.48
CA PHE A 373 20.67 -10.01 -12.51
C PHE A 373 21.05 -11.03 -11.41
N ASP A 374 20.36 -12.17 -11.32
CA ASP A 374 20.63 -13.20 -10.31
C ASP A 374 21.95 -13.98 -10.56
N ASP A 375 22.46 -13.98 -11.81
CA ASP A 375 23.62 -14.78 -12.23
C ASP A 375 25.00 -14.10 -12.00
N LEU A 376 25.08 -12.97 -11.29
CA LEU A 376 26.36 -12.26 -11.02
C LEU A 376 26.76 -12.24 -9.54
N SER A 377 26.33 -13.23 -8.76
CA SER A 377 26.83 -13.45 -7.40
C SER A 377 28.13 -14.29 -7.37
N ASN A 378 29.25 -13.64 -7.73
CA ASN A 378 30.67 -14.00 -7.48
C ASN A 378 31.29 -15.19 -8.27
N PRO A 379 32.59 -15.08 -8.71
CA PRO A 379 33.72 -14.75 -7.83
C PRO A 379 34.65 -13.62 -8.31
N PHE A 380 35.20 -12.89 -7.34
CA PHE A 380 36.37 -12.01 -7.45
C PHE A 380 37.56 -12.63 -8.21
N PRO A 381 38.28 -11.86 -9.04
CA PRO A 381 39.71 -12.03 -9.22
C PRO A 381 40.50 -11.13 -8.25
N LYS A 382 41.48 -11.73 -7.56
CA LYS A 382 42.52 -11.05 -6.80
C LYS A 382 43.46 -10.31 -7.76
N HIS A 383 43.66 -9.01 -7.57
CA HIS A 383 44.88 -8.21 -7.85
C HIS A 383 44.56 -6.81 -7.29
N GLY A 384 45.33 -6.15 -6.44
CA GLY A 384 46.76 -5.84 -6.47
C GLY A 384 46.82 -4.41 -5.94
N THR A 385 47.54 -4.21 -4.84
CA THR A 385 47.63 -2.98 -4.05
C THR A 385 48.24 -1.81 -4.82
N GLU A 386 47.61 -0.63 -4.80
CA GLU A 386 48.29 0.67 -4.83
C GLU A 386 47.39 1.79 -4.26
N PRO A 387 47.93 2.77 -3.51
CA PRO A 387 47.14 3.75 -2.76
C PRO A 387 46.96 5.06 -3.55
N CYS A 388 45.72 5.55 -3.65
CA CYS A 388 45.46 6.91 -4.13
C CYS A 388 44.98 7.80 -2.97
N THR A 389 45.84 8.71 -2.57
CA THR A 389 45.62 9.81 -1.63
C THR A 389 44.91 11.00 -2.28
N THR A 390 43.90 11.54 -1.60
CA THR A 390 43.46 12.97 -1.63
C THR A 390 42.55 13.16 -0.41
N LYS A 391 43.06 13.60 0.75
CA LYS A 391 43.18 14.99 1.25
C LYS A 391 41.90 15.83 1.10
N CYS A 392 41.33 16.15 2.27
CA CYS A 392 40.21 17.05 2.53
C CYS A 392 40.46 18.49 2.06
#